data_AF-A0A8D8FB45-F1
#
_entry.id   AF-A0A8D8FB45-F1
#
_cell.length_a   1.000
_cell.length_b   1.000
_cell.length_c   1.000
_cell.angle_alpha   90.00
_cell.angle_beta   90.00
_cell.angle_gamma   90.00
#
_symmetry.space_group_name_H-M   'P 1'
#
loop_
_entity.id
_entity.type
_entity.pdbx_description
1 polymer ?
#
loop_
_entity_poly.entity_id
_entity_poly.type
_entity_poly.pdbx_seq_one_letter_code
_entity_poly.pdbx_strand_id
1 'polypeptide(L)'
;MNPAAIDALRRRFDQEVPPCRRNADIALYRDFVACHDQLISAPEVAKDDGMAIRCRQAGSRAFSCLQFEPALGQYNRSICFAEPGSEQLGLGFGCRSALYYELGEYEFALYNIELAKRHNYPEKLLPKLLAREAN
;
A
#
# COMPACT_ATOMS: atom_id res chain seq x y z
N MET A 1 -3.36 0.75 9.40
CA MET A 1 -3.75 1.13 10.77
C MET A 1 -5.08 1.84 10.71
N ASN A 2 -6.06 1.46 11.53
CA ASN A 2 -7.40 2.07 11.52
C ASN A 2 -7.29 3.53 12.04
N PRO A 3 -7.72 4.56 11.29
CA PRO A 3 -7.66 5.95 11.76
C PRO A 3 -8.34 6.15 13.12
N ALA A 4 -9.45 5.44 13.37
CA ALA A 4 -10.15 5.48 14.65
C ALA A 4 -9.30 4.94 15.81
N ALA A 5 -8.39 4.00 15.54
CA ALA A 5 -7.52 3.40 16.54
C ALA A 5 -6.37 4.35 16.92
N ILE A 6 -5.82 5.10 15.94
CA ILE A 6 -4.86 6.18 16.22
C ILE A 6 -5.51 7.28 17.06
N ASP A 7 -6.73 7.69 16.72
CA ASP A 7 -7.45 8.71 17.49
C ASP A 7 -7.83 8.23 18.90
N ALA A 8 -8.11 6.95 19.08
CA ALA A 8 -8.32 6.35 20.40
C ALA A 8 -7.02 6.35 21.22
N LEU A 9 -5.89 5.98 20.62
CA LEU A 9 -4.59 5.97 21.27
C LEU A 9 -4.15 7.39 21.68
N ARG A 10 -4.33 8.37 20.79
CA ARG A 10 -4.03 9.79 21.09
C ARG A 10 -4.85 10.31 22.26
N ARG A 11 -6.16 10.05 22.25
CA ARG A 11 -7.05 10.43 23.37
C ARG A 11 -6.63 9.81 24.69
N ARG A 12 -6.21 8.54 24.70
CA ARG A 12 -5.69 7.88 25.91
C ARG A 12 -4.37 8.47 26.38
N PHE A 13 -3.43 8.72 25.47
CA PHE A 13 -2.17 9.39 25.80
C PHE A 13 -2.43 10.75 26.47
N ASP A 14 -3.37 11.53 25.92
CA ASP A 14 -3.76 12.82 26.49
C ASP A 14 -4.50 12.72 27.83
N GLN A 15 -5.04 11.56 28.20
CA GLN A 15 -5.68 11.35 29.50
C GLN A 15 -4.69 10.84 30.55
N GLU A 16 -3.83 9.92 30.15
CA GLU A 16 -2.97 9.17 31.07
C GLU A 16 -1.60 9.84 31.28
N VAL A 17 -1.15 10.67 30.34
CA VAL A 17 0.14 11.38 30.43
C VAL A 17 -0.07 12.85 30.81
N PRO A 18 0.51 13.34 31.92
CA PRO A 18 0.39 14.75 32.30
C PRO A 18 0.99 15.71 31.26
N PRO A 19 0.38 16.88 31.00
CA PRO A 19 0.85 17.84 29.99
C PRO A 19 2.33 18.23 30.12
N CYS A 20 2.86 18.35 31.34
CA CYS A 20 4.26 18.67 31.60
C CYS A 20 5.24 17.57 31.17
N ARG A 21 4.77 16.34 30.93
CA ARG A 21 5.54 15.21 30.41
C ARG A 21 5.24 14.89 28.94
N ARG A 22 4.31 15.61 28.29
CA ARG A 22 3.94 15.40 26.87
C ARG A 22 4.96 15.95 25.87
N ASN A 23 5.90 16.80 26.31
CA ASN A 23 6.98 17.33 25.45
C ASN A 23 8.13 16.30 25.19
N ALA A 24 7.77 15.02 25.22
CA ALA A 24 8.34 13.86 24.54
C ALA A 24 9.83 13.52 24.76
N ASP A 25 10.07 12.75 25.82
CA ASP A 25 11.04 11.66 25.72
C ASP A 25 10.43 10.57 24.80
N ILE A 26 11.13 10.20 23.73
CA ILE A 26 10.71 9.13 22.81
C ILE A 26 10.56 7.78 23.54
N ALA A 27 11.24 7.59 24.67
CA ALA A 27 11.03 6.44 25.55
C ALA A 27 9.62 6.44 26.16
N LEU A 28 9.14 7.57 26.67
CA LEU A 28 7.80 7.69 27.24
C LEU A 28 6.71 7.34 26.22
N TYR A 29 6.84 7.82 24.98
CA TYR A 29 5.90 7.48 23.91
C TYR A 29 5.96 5.99 23.56
N ARG A 30 7.17 5.43 23.41
CA ARG A 30 7.37 4.00 23.13
C ARG A 30 6.77 3.10 24.21
N ASP A 31 7.03 3.41 25.47
CA ASP A 31 6.52 2.65 26.62
C ASP A 31 4.99 2.75 26.67
N PHE A 32 4.44 3.93 26.44
CA PHE A 32 2.99 4.13 26.39
C PHE A 32 2.34 3.29 25.28
N VAL A 33 2.93 3.31 24.08
CA VAL A 33 2.47 2.52 22.94
C VAL A 33 2.57 1.02 23.23
N ALA A 34 3.67 0.56 23.83
CA ALA A 34 3.85 -0.84 24.22
C ALA A 34 2.77 -1.31 25.22
N CYS A 35 2.42 -0.47 26.20
CA CYS A 35 1.32 -0.76 27.14
C CYS A 35 -0.06 -0.77 26.48
N HIS A 36 -0.20 -0.14 25.31
CA HIS A 36 -1.44 -0.04 24.55
C HIS A 36 -1.38 -0.80 23.22
N ASP A 37 -0.53 -1.82 23.12
CA ASP A 37 -0.24 -2.55 21.89
C ASP A 37 -1.51 -3.03 21.19
N GLN A 38 -2.54 -3.48 21.93
CA GLN A 38 -3.81 -3.92 21.35
C GLN A 38 -4.53 -2.85 20.50
N LEU A 39 -4.27 -1.56 20.71
CA LEU A 39 -4.86 -0.47 19.91
C LEU A 39 -4.13 -0.26 18.57
N ILE A 40 -2.89 -0.70 18.46
CA ILE A 40 -2.06 -0.53 17.25
C ILE A 40 -1.74 -1.85 16.54
N SER A 41 -1.86 -2.95 17.27
CA SER A 41 -1.66 -4.31 16.81
C SER A 41 -2.78 -4.66 15.84
N ALA A 42 -2.44 -4.65 14.55
CA ALA A 42 -3.32 -5.11 13.51
C ALA A 42 -2.97 -6.58 13.23
N PRO A 43 -3.98 -7.48 13.14
CA PRO A 43 -3.70 -8.85 12.74
C PRO A 43 -3.05 -8.83 11.36
N GLU A 44 -1.93 -9.56 11.23
CA GLU A 44 -1.28 -9.72 9.94
C GLU A 44 -2.24 -10.47 9.02
N VAL A 45 -2.61 -9.82 7.92
CA VAL A 45 -3.50 -10.41 6.94
C VAL A 45 -2.69 -11.34 6.05
N ALA A 46 -3.06 -12.62 6.02
CA ALA A 46 -2.42 -13.60 5.17
C ALA A 46 -2.47 -13.15 3.70
N LYS A 47 -1.41 -13.52 2.97
CA LYS A 47 -1.38 -13.38 1.52
C LYS A 47 -2.43 -14.29 0.89
N ASP A 48 -3.04 -13.82 -0.18
CA ASP A 48 -4.10 -14.49 -0.94
C ASP A 48 -4.12 -13.90 -2.35
N ASP A 49 -3.59 -14.65 -3.32
CA ASP A 49 -3.59 -14.24 -4.73
C ASP A 49 -5.01 -14.04 -5.29
N GLY A 50 -6.01 -14.78 -4.79
CA GLY A 50 -7.41 -14.56 -5.14
C GLY A 50 -7.91 -13.19 -4.71
N MET A 51 -7.54 -12.73 -3.51
CA MET A 51 -7.77 -11.34 -3.08
C MET A 51 -6.97 -10.35 -3.90
N ALA A 52 -5.71 -10.66 -4.24
CA ALA A 52 -4.88 -9.80 -5.08
C ALA A 52 -5.53 -9.56 -6.44
N ILE A 53 -6.06 -10.61 -7.08
CA ILE A 53 -6.79 -10.54 -8.36
C ILE A 53 -8.05 -9.70 -8.22
N ARG A 54 -8.88 -9.94 -7.20
CA ARG A 54 -10.13 -9.18 -6.98
C ARG A 54 -9.85 -7.69 -6.80
N CYS A 55 -8.85 -7.33 -6.00
CA CYS A 55 -8.41 -5.95 -5.82
C CYS A 55 -7.90 -5.36 -7.13
N ARG A 56 -7.04 -6.06 -7.88
CA ARG A 56 -6.54 -5.57 -9.17
C ARG A 56 -7.66 -5.31 -10.17
N GLN A 57 -8.63 -6.22 -10.28
CA GLN A 57 -9.79 -6.05 -11.15
C GLN A 57 -10.66 -4.86 -10.74
N ALA A 58 -10.87 -4.65 -9.43
CA ALA A 58 -11.55 -3.46 -8.92
C ALA A 58 -10.78 -2.18 -9.25
N GLY A 59 -9.46 -2.19 -9.10
CA GLY A 59 -8.59 -1.08 -9.49
C GLY A 59 -8.65 -0.79 -10.99
N SER A 60 -8.64 -1.81 -11.84
CA SER A 60 -8.77 -1.65 -13.29
C SER A 60 -10.12 -1.06 -13.70
N ARG A 61 -11.22 -1.44 -13.04
CA ARG A 61 -12.54 -0.81 -13.25
C ARG A 61 -12.51 0.68 -12.88
N ALA A 62 -12.03 1.02 -11.69
CA ALA A 62 -11.93 2.42 -11.25
C ALA A 62 -11.03 3.25 -12.19
N PHE A 63 -9.88 2.69 -12.57
CA PHE A 63 -8.94 3.32 -13.50
C PHE A 63 -9.58 3.58 -14.88
N SER A 64 -10.35 2.62 -15.40
CA SER A 64 -11.08 2.81 -16.68
C SER A 64 -12.14 3.91 -16.62
N CYS A 65 -12.62 4.24 -15.42
CA CYS A 65 -13.53 5.35 -15.15
C CYS A 65 -12.80 6.65 -14.74
N LEU A 66 -11.46 6.73 -14.93
CA LEU A 66 -10.62 7.86 -14.54
C LEU A 66 -10.64 8.18 -13.03
N GLN A 67 -11.02 7.21 -12.20
CA GLN A 67 -11.02 7.34 -10.75
C GLN A 67 -9.66 6.88 -10.20
N PHE A 68 -8.65 7.76 -10.31
CA PHE A 68 -7.27 7.41 -10.00
C PHE A 68 -7.02 7.09 -8.52
N GLU A 69 -7.54 7.89 -7.59
CA GLU A 69 -7.38 7.62 -6.14
C GLU A 69 -7.96 6.25 -5.73
N PRO A 70 -9.23 5.92 -6.06
CA PRO A 70 -9.78 4.59 -5.80
C PRO A 70 -9.00 3.46 -6.49
N ALA A 71 -8.52 3.69 -7.72
CA ALA A 71 -7.71 2.72 -8.43
C ALA A 71 -6.37 2.46 -7.73
N LEU A 72 -5.68 3.51 -7.28
CA LEU A 72 -4.42 3.43 -6.55
C LEU A 72 -4.60 2.65 -5.24
N GLY A 73 -5.65 2.96 -4.47
CA GLY A 73 -5.98 2.24 -3.26
C GLY A 73 -6.18 0.74 -3.49
N GLN A 74 -6.87 0.36 -4.58
CA GLN A 74 -7.07 -1.04 -4.92
C GLN A 74 -5.81 -1.73 -5.45
N TYR A 75 -4.98 -1.05 -6.24
CA TYR A 75 -3.69 -1.60 -6.67
C TYR A 75 -2.74 -1.81 -5.49
N ASN A 76 -2.70 -0.89 -4.52
CA ASN A 76 -1.94 -1.06 -3.29
C ASN A 76 -2.43 -2.28 -2.49
N ARG A 77 -3.75 -2.45 -2.35
CA ARG A 77 -4.31 -3.66 -1.73
C ARG A 77 -3.94 -4.93 -2.48
N SER A 78 -3.99 -4.90 -3.81
CA SER A 78 -3.58 -6.04 -4.64
C SER A 78 -2.14 -6.47 -4.34
N ILE A 79 -1.20 -5.53 -4.30
CA ILE A 79 0.21 -5.77 -3.94
C ILE A 79 0.34 -6.32 -2.51
N CYS A 80 -0.44 -5.77 -1.56
CA CYS A 80 -0.42 -6.25 -0.17
C CYS A 80 -0.92 -7.69 -0.02
N PHE A 81 -1.90 -8.12 -0.83
CA PHE A 81 -2.43 -9.48 -0.79
C PHE A 81 -1.62 -10.49 -1.59
N ALA A 82 -0.88 -10.07 -2.63
CA ALA A 82 -0.16 -10.98 -3.51
C ALA A 82 0.86 -11.85 -2.75
N GLU A 83 0.90 -13.14 -3.08
CA GLU A 83 1.89 -14.05 -2.54
C GLU A 83 3.31 -13.70 -3.05
N PRO A 84 4.34 -13.79 -2.19
CA PRO A 84 5.71 -13.60 -2.62
C PRO A 84 6.08 -14.59 -3.75
N GLY A 85 6.59 -14.07 -4.86
CA GLY A 85 6.95 -14.88 -6.01
C GLY A 85 5.78 -15.26 -6.92
N SER A 86 4.54 -14.83 -6.64
CA SER A 86 3.46 -14.99 -7.61
C SER A 86 3.55 -13.94 -8.72
N GLU A 87 3.00 -14.26 -9.90
CA GLU A 87 2.83 -13.26 -10.97
C GLU A 87 1.86 -12.13 -10.57
N GLN A 88 1.00 -12.34 -9.56
CA GLN A 88 0.06 -11.30 -9.14
C GLN A 88 0.77 -10.11 -8.52
N LEU A 89 1.92 -10.33 -7.87
CA LEU A 89 2.74 -9.26 -7.32
C LEU A 89 3.29 -8.36 -8.45
N GLY A 90 3.88 -8.97 -9.49
CA GLY A 90 4.34 -8.25 -10.68
C GLY A 90 3.20 -7.53 -11.38
N LEU A 91 2.06 -8.20 -11.59
CA LEU A 91 0.87 -7.60 -12.19
C LEU A 91 0.36 -6.39 -11.42
N GLY A 92 0.39 -6.44 -10.08
CA GLY A 92 0.06 -5.31 -9.22
C GLY A 92 0.95 -4.10 -9.49
N PHE A 93 2.27 -4.28 -9.51
CA PHE A 93 3.22 -3.21 -9.85
C PHE A 93 3.04 -2.70 -11.29
N GLY A 94 2.80 -3.60 -12.25
CA GLY A 94 2.54 -3.22 -13.64
C GLY A 94 1.26 -2.40 -13.81
N CYS A 95 0.20 -2.69 -13.05
CA CYS A 95 -1.01 -1.87 -13.01
C CYS A 95 -0.76 -0.50 -12.36
N ARG A 96 -0.01 -0.46 -11.24
CA ARG A 96 0.29 0.79 -10.55
C ARG A 96 1.22 1.70 -11.35
N SER A 97 2.16 1.16 -12.12
CA SER A 97 2.98 1.95 -13.05
C SER A 97 2.16 2.61 -14.16
N ALA A 98 1.13 1.93 -14.68
CA ALA A 98 0.21 2.55 -15.63
C ALA A 98 -0.53 3.74 -15.02
N LEU A 99 -0.99 3.58 -13.78
CA LEU A 99 -1.66 4.66 -13.06
C LEU A 99 -0.75 5.87 -12.85
N TYR A 100 0.48 5.67 -12.36
CA TYR A 100 1.40 6.78 -12.16
C TYR A 100 1.79 7.47 -13.47
N TYR A 101 1.95 6.70 -14.55
CA TYR A 101 2.21 7.27 -15.87
C TYR A 101 1.08 8.18 -16.35
N GLU A 102 -0.19 7.77 -16.19
CA GLU A 102 -1.34 8.63 -16.54
C GLU A 102 -1.42 9.90 -15.68
N LEU A 103 -0.89 9.88 -14.46
CA LEU A 103 -0.83 11.05 -13.58
C LEU A 103 0.37 11.96 -13.86
N GLY A 104 1.27 11.60 -14.79
CA GLY A 104 2.52 12.33 -15.03
C GLY A 104 3.61 12.10 -13.97
N GLU A 105 3.40 11.11 -13.10
CA GLU A 105 4.28 10.76 -11.98
C GLU A 105 5.35 9.75 -12.44
N TYR A 106 6.19 10.17 -13.39
CA TYR A 106 7.05 9.27 -14.16
C TYR A 106 8.10 8.54 -13.31
N GLU A 107 8.67 9.17 -12.28
CA GLU A 107 9.63 8.51 -11.38
C GLU A 107 8.98 7.32 -10.66
N PHE A 108 7.75 7.50 -10.17
CA PHE A 108 6.99 6.43 -9.54
C PHE A 108 6.57 5.36 -10.56
N ALA A 109 6.27 5.75 -11.80
CA ALA A 109 5.99 4.80 -12.87
C ALA A 109 7.20 3.91 -13.16
N LEU A 110 8.40 4.49 -13.36
CA LEU A 110 9.65 3.78 -13.61
C LEU A 110 10.02 2.84 -12.46
N TYR A 111 9.90 3.30 -11.22
CA TYR A 111 10.14 2.45 -10.06
C TYR A 111 9.21 1.22 -10.02
N ASN A 112 7.92 1.41 -10.35
CA ASN A 112 6.98 0.29 -10.41
C ASN A 112 7.21 -0.62 -11.62
N ILE A 113 7.75 -0.11 -12.73
CA ILE A 113 8.17 -0.94 -13.88
C ILE A 113 9.32 -1.86 -13.46
N GLU A 114 10.32 -1.33 -12.77
CA GLU A 114 11.44 -2.13 -12.26
C GLU A 114 10.96 -3.21 -11.28
N LEU A 115 10.08 -2.84 -10.34
CA LEU A 115 9.48 -3.81 -9.42
C LEU A 115 8.69 -4.90 -10.16
N ALA A 116 7.89 -4.53 -11.16
CA ALA A 116 7.17 -5.53 -11.96
C ALA A 116 8.14 -6.53 -12.61
N LYS A 117 9.19 -6.05 -13.27
CA LYS A 117 10.21 -6.91 -13.91
C LYS A 117 10.89 -7.86 -12.91
N ARG A 118 11.15 -7.41 -11.68
CA ARG A 118 11.76 -8.22 -10.61
C ARG A 118 10.80 -9.26 -10.00
N HIS A 119 9.49 -9.11 -10.20
CA HIS A 119 8.46 -9.90 -9.52
C HIS A 119 7.55 -10.66 -10.49
N ASN A 120 8.13 -11.51 -11.34
CA ASN A 120 7.39 -12.46 -12.19
C ASN A 120 6.28 -11.82 -13.03
N TYR A 121 6.51 -10.60 -13.53
CA TYR A 121 5.58 -9.99 -14.49
C TYR A 121 5.49 -10.88 -15.75
N PRO A 122 4.27 -11.20 -16.24
CA PRO A 122 4.14 -12.13 -17.36
C PRO A 122 4.83 -11.63 -18.63
N GLU A 123 5.69 -12.46 -19.23
CA GLU A 123 6.45 -12.13 -20.45
C GLU A 123 5.55 -11.64 -21.59
N LYS A 124 4.38 -12.27 -21.75
CA LYS A 124 3.36 -11.90 -22.76
C LYS A 124 2.85 -10.45 -22.61
N LEU A 125 2.99 -9.85 -21.44
CA LEU A 125 2.58 -8.48 -21.15
C LEU A 125 3.75 -7.50 -21.11
N LEU A 126 4.99 -7.99 -21.11
CA LEU A 126 6.20 -7.18 -21.02
C LEU A 126 6.28 -6.08 -22.10
N PRO A 127 5.86 -6.29 -23.36
CA PRO A 127 5.85 -5.22 -24.37
C PRO A 127 5.07 -3.97 -23.93
N LYS A 128 3.94 -4.15 -23.22
CA LYS A 128 3.14 -3.03 -22.71
C LYS A 128 3.85 -2.25 -21.60
N LEU A 129 4.68 -2.95 -20.81
CA LEU A 129 5.46 -2.36 -19.74
C LEU A 129 6.64 -1.57 -20.30
N LEU A 130 7.37 -2.15 -21.28
CA LEU A 130 8.50 -1.51 -21.94
C LEU A 130 8.10 -0.30 -22.79
N ALA A 131 6.94 -0.36 -23.45
CA ALA A 131 6.40 0.79 -24.16
C ALA A 131 6.18 1.99 -23.22
N ARG A 132 5.75 1.75 -21.97
CA ARG A 132 5.61 2.82 -20.97
C ARG A 132 6.95 3.35 -20.47
N GLU A 133 7.96 2.49 -20.36
CA GLU A 133 9.30 2.86 -19.88
C GLU A 133 10.05 3.77 -20.86
N ALA A 134 9.76 3.64 -22.16
CA ALA A 134 10.45 4.36 -23.22
C ALA A 134 9.83 5.73 -23.57
N ASN A 135 8.64 6.05 -23.05
CA ASN A 135 7.92 7.31 -23.29
C ASN A 135 7.97 8.20 -22.04
#